data_AF-A6ZQC4-F1
#
_entry.id   AF-A6ZQC4-F1
#
_cell.length_a   1.000
_cell.length_b   1.000
_cell.length_c   1.000
_cell.angle_alpha   90.00
_cell.angle_beta   90.00
_cell.angle_gamma   90.00
#
_symmetry.space_group_name_H-M   'P 1'
#
loop_
_entity.id
_entity.type
_entity.pdbx_description
1 polymer ?
#
loop_
_entity_poly.entity_id
_entity_poly.type
_entity_poly.pdbx_seq_one_letter_code
_entity_poly.pdbx_strand_id
1 'polypeptide(L)'
;MLATLIISLTGTVFIYQGQELGMPNFKNRKIEQIKCAEGTGTYAAIKRDYGEDSEKMKKFFEALDLISRDHGRTPFPWNDDKPSAGSSKDAKPWIDMTESFRDGINAEAELNDKDSVFFFWKKALQVRKEHKDILVYGHNFQFIDLDNDKLFMFTKDTDNKKMFAVFNFSSDNTDFSVPDEGASYTMFFGNYADSNGESRTLQPWEGRLYYMK
;
A
#
# COMPACT_ATOMS: atom_id res chain seq x y z
N MET A 1 -2.52 6.05 3.47
CA MET A 1 -1.70 5.51 4.58
C MET A 1 -0.41 4.83 4.11
N LEU A 2 -0.45 3.71 3.37
CA LEU A 2 0.77 2.95 2.98
C LEU A 2 1.82 3.79 2.24
N ALA A 3 1.41 4.69 1.34
CA ALA A 3 2.32 5.61 0.67
C ALA A 3 3.08 6.51 1.66
N THR A 4 2.40 7.03 2.70
CA THR A 4 3.02 7.81 3.80
C THR A 4 4.05 7.00 4.57
N LEU A 5 3.78 5.71 4.82
CA LEU A 5 4.76 4.83 5.46
C LEU A 5 5.98 4.63 4.56
N ILE A 6 5.78 4.21 3.30
CA ILE A 6 6.87 3.89 2.37
C ILE A 6 7.80 5.09 2.17
N ILE A 7 7.24 6.30 2.00
CA ILE A 7 8.05 7.51 1.80
C ILE A 7 8.75 8.01 3.07
N SER A 8 8.51 7.42 4.25
CA SER A 8 9.16 7.79 5.50
C SER A 8 10.36 6.91 5.87
N LEU A 9 10.50 5.77 5.20
CA LEU A 9 11.59 4.81 5.43
C LEU A 9 12.87 5.20 4.68
N THR A 10 14.02 4.92 5.29
CA THR A 10 15.36 5.18 4.72
C THR A 10 15.64 4.25 3.55
N GLY A 11 16.30 4.78 2.51
CA GLY A 11 16.75 3.99 1.36
C GLY A 11 16.05 4.32 0.04
N THR A 12 16.32 3.50 -0.98
CA THR A 12 15.74 3.66 -2.31
C THR A 12 14.30 3.15 -2.33
N VAL A 13 13.36 4.04 -2.64
CA VAL A 13 11.95 3.66 -2.77
C VAL A 13 11.70 3.06 -4.15
N PHE A 14 10.98 1.94 -4.17
CA PHE A 14 10.44 1.31 -5.36
C PHE A 14 8.92 1.46 -5.34
N ILE A 15 8.34 1.80 -6.49
CA ILE A 15 6.89 1.80 -6.71
C ILE A 15 6.63 0.85 -7.87
N TYR A 16 5.74 -0.11 -7.65
CA TYR A 16 5.36 -1.08 -8.66
C TYR A 16 4.15 -0.58 -9.47
N GLN A 17 4.06 -0.94 -10.75
CA GLN A 17 2.99 -0.48 -11.63
C GLN A 17 1.60 -0.77 -11.02
N GLY A 18 0.78 0.26 -10.88
CA GLY A 18 -0.57 0.17 -10.33
C GLY A 18 -0.65 0.39 -8.82
N GLN A 19 0.48 0.37 -8.11
CA GLN A 19 0.53 0.75 -6.70
C GLN A 19 0.18 2.22 -6.51
N GLU A 20 0.53 3.06 -7.49
CA GLU A 20 0.18 4.47 -7.55
C GLU A 20 -1.32 4.72 -7.78
N LEU A 21 -2.06 3.72 -8.26
CA LEU A 21 -3.52 3.74 -8.40
C LEU A 21 -4.22 3.00 -7.24
N GLY A 22 -3.46 2.41 -6.30
CA GLY A 22 -4.06 1.56 -5.26
C GLY A 22 -4.73 0.30 -5.78
N MET A 23 -4.18 -0.32 -6.84
CA MET A 23 -4.73 -1.56 -7.41
C MET A 23 -4.84 -2.69 -6.37
N PRO A 24 -6.04 -3.27 -6.16
CA PRO A 24 -6.24 -4.39 -5.25
C PRO A 24 -5.94 -5.74 -5.93
N ASN A 25 -5.86 -6.78 -5.10
CA ASN A 25 -5.91 -8.16 -5.59
C ASN A 25 -7.25 -8.43 -6.32
N PHE A 26 -7.19 -9.23 -7.39
CA PHE A 26 -8.38 -9.90 -7.91
C PHE A 26 -8.96 -10.88 -6.87
N LYS A 27 -10.24 -11.22 -7.01
CA LYS A 27 -10.94 -12.17 -6.13
C LYS A 27 -11.55 -13.32 -6.92
N ASN A 28 -11.66 -14.50 -6.31
CA ASN A 28 -12.47 -15.63 -6.76
C ASN A 28 -12.13 -16.12 -8.19
N ARG A 29 -10.83 -16.15 -8.55
CA ARG A 29 -10.42 -16.66 -9.86
C ARG A 29 -10.40 -18.18 -9.88
N LYS A 30 -10.87 -18.76 -10.98
CA LYS A 30 -10.72 -20.20 -11.24
C LYS A 30 -9.29 -20.52 -11.65
N ILE A 31 -8.88 -21.78 -11.47
CA ILE A 31 -7.51 -22.21 -11.79
C ILE A 31 -7.13 -21.98 -13.26
N GLU A 32 -8.08 -22.05 -14.19
CA GLU A 32 -7.84 -21.82 -15.63
C GLU A 32 -7.50 -20.35 -15.96
N GLN A 33 -7.87 -19.44 -15.06
CA GLN A 33 -7.60 -18.00 -15.16
C GLN A 33 -6.24 -17.62 -14.56
N ILE A 34 -5.61 -18.54 -13.82
CA ILE A 34 -4.27 -18.38 -13.27
C ILE A 34 -3.25 -18.68 -14.38
N LYS A 35 -2.31 -17.76 -14.58
CA LYS A 35 -1.25 -17.87 -15.59
C LYS A 35 0.13 -18.09 -14.98
N CYS A 36 0.27 -17.84 -13.68
CA CYS A 36 1.45 -18.12 -12.91
C CYS A 36 1.79 -19.62 -12.92
N ALA A 37 2.98 -19.97 -13.43
CA ALA A 37 3.50 -21.35 -13.43
C ALA A 37 3.62 -21.98 -12.03
N GLU A 38 3.88 -21.16 -11.01
CA GLU A 38 3.92 -21.63 -9.61
C GLU A 38 2.52 -22.00 -9.12
N GLY A 39 1.49 -21.22 -9.47
CA GLY A 39 0.10 -21.51 -9.13
C GLY A 39 -0.40 -22.78 -9.82
N THR A 40 -0.19 -22.89 -11.14
CA THR A 40 -0.61 -24.08 -11.90
C THR A 40 0.17 -25.33 -11.51
N GLY A 41 1.48 -25.20 -11.26
CA GLY A 41 2.33 -26.30 -10.79
C GLY A 41 1.96 -26.78 -9.39
N THR A 42 1.70 -25.87 -8.46
CA THR A 42 1.29 -26.22 -7.09
C THR A 42 -0.07 -26.89 -7.08
N TYR A 43 -1.04 -26.37 -7.84
CA TYR A 43 -2.34 -27.02 -8.02
C TYR A 43 -2.19 -28.46 -8.55
N ALA A 44 -1.39 -28.66 -9.60
CA ALA A 44 -1.17 -29.99 -10.19
C ALA A 44 -0.52 -30.96 -9.19
N ALA A 45 0.45 -30.49 -8.40
CA ALA A 45 1.09 -31.30 -7.36
C ALA A 45 0.09 -31.68 -6.25
N ILE A 46 -0.71 -30.74 -5.75
CA ILE A 46 -1.71 -31.02 -4.71
C ILE A 46 -2.78 -31.98 -5.23
N LYS A 47 -3.27 -31.77 -6.45
CA LYS A 47 -4.25 -32.65 -7.09
C LYS A 47 -3.72 -34.08 -7.23
N ARG A 48 -2.46 -34.25 -7.64
CA ARG A 48 -1.79 -35.55 -7.77
C ARG A 48 -1.62 -36.25 -6.42
N ASP A 49 -1.15 -35.53 -5.40
CA ASP A 49 -0.71 -36.13 -4.13
C ASP A 49 -1.84 -36.29 -3.11
N TYR A 50 -2.89 -35.45 -3.19
CA TYR A 50 -3.96 -35.38 -2.19
C TYR A 50 -5.37 -35.41 -2.77
N GLY A 51 -5.53 -35.20 -4.09
CA GLY A 51 -6.84 -35.07 -4.73
C GLY A 51 -7.41 -33.66 -4.69
N GLU A 52 -8.38 -33.40 -5.57
CA GLU A 52 -8.98 -32.09 -5.79
C GLU A 52 -9.92 -31.65 -4.66
N ASP A 53 -10.59 -32.60 -4.00
CA ASP A 53 -11.50 -32.32 -2.88
C ASP A 53 -10.79 -32.25 -1.51
N SER A 54 -9.45 -32.27 -1.52
CA SER A 54 -8.66 -32.30 -0.29
C SER A 54 -8.68 -30.98 0.47
N GLU A 55 -8.50 -31.05 1.79
CA GLU A 55 -8.34 -29.87 2.63
C GLU A 55 -7.14 -29.01 2.20
N LYS A 56 -6.09 -29.64 1.65
CA LYS A 56 -4.94 -28.94 1.08
C LYS A 56 -5.31 -28.13 -0.17
N MET A 57 -6.23 -28.64 -1.01
CA MET A 57 -6.70 -27.89 -2.17
C MET A 57 -7.50 -26.65 -1.75
N LYS A 58 -8.33 -26.76 -0.72
CA LYS A 58 -9.06 -25.60 -0.16
C LYS A 58 -8.10 -24.52 0.35
N LYS A 59 -7.12 -24.91 1.19
CA LYS A 59 -6.07 -24.00 1.69
C LYS A 59 -5.23 -23.40 0.57
N PHE A 60 -5.01 -24.14 -0.52
CA PHE A 60 -4.32 -23.61 -1.70
C PHE A 60 -5.13 -22.47 -2.34
N PHE A 61 -6.44 -22.62 -2.55
CA PHE A 61 -7.26 -21.55 -3.10
C PHE A 61 -7.38 -20.35 -2.15
N GLU A 62 -7.49 -20.57 -0.83
CA GLU A 62 -7.46 -19.49 0.17
C GLU A 62 -6.14 -18.70 0.10
N ALA A 63 -5.01 -19.38 -0.01
CA ALA A 63 -3.72 -18.74 -0.19
C ALA A 63 -3.62 -18.03 -1.54
N LEU A 64 -4.08 -18.67 -2.62
CA LEU A 64 -4.02 -18.14 -3.98
C LEU A 64 -4.73 -16.77 -4.09
N ASP A 65 -5.85 -16.57 -3.41
CA ASP A 65 -6.59 -15.30 -3.42
C ASP A 65 -5.85 -14.15 -2.69
N LEU A 66 -4.84 -14.47 -1.88
CA LEU A 66 -4.07 -13.47 -1.13
C LEU A 66 -2.65 -13.27 -1.68
N ILE A 67 -1.93 -14.35 -1.98
CA ILE A 67 -0.49 -14.33 -2.23
C ILE A 67 -0.09 -14.65 -3.68
N SER A 68 -1.06 -14.82 -4.59
CA SER A 68 -0.73 -15.13 -5.98
C SER A 68 0.09 -14.02 -6.64
N ARG A 69 1.19 -14.40 -7.29
CA ARG A 69 2.01 -13.47 -8.09
C ARG A 69 1.22 -12.82 -9.22
N ASP A 70 0.14 -13.44 -9.68
CA ASP A 70 -0.69 -12.89 -10.75
C ASP A 70 -1.42 -11.61 -10.32
N HIS A 71 -1.61 -11.36 -9.01
CA HIS A 71 -2.19 -10.09 -8.55
C HIS A 71 -1.35 -8.89 -9.00
N GLY A 72 -0.02 -9.04 -9.06
CA GLY A 72 0.88 -8.02 -9.59
C GLY A 72 1.07 -8.07 -11.11
N ARG A 73 0.36 -8.92 -11.86
CA ARG A 73 0.64 -9.15 -13.31
C ARG A 73 -0.53 -8.84 -14.22
N THR A 74 -1.69 -8.51 -13.66
CA THR A 74 -2.82 -8.05 -14.48
C THR A 74 -2.40 -6.79 -15.25
N PRO A 75 -2.83 -6.61 -16.52
CA PRO A 75 -2.45 -5.44 -17.30
C PRO A 75 -2.82 -4.15 -16.58
N PHE A 76 -2.03 -3.11 -16.85
CA PHE A 76 -2.24 -1.81 -16.24
C PHE A 76 -3.55 -1.17 -16.77
N PRO A 77 -4.45 -0.70 -15.89
CA PRO A 77 -5.71 -0.10 -16.27
C PRO A 77 -5.53 1.38 -16.64
N TRP A 78 -5.48 1.67 -17.93
CA TRP A 78 -5.36 3.04 -18.44
C TRP A 78 -6.68 3.81 -18.37
N ASN A 79 -7.80 3.15 -18.66
CA ASN A 79 -9.15 3.72 -18.62
C ASN A 79 -10.19 2.64 -18.28
N ASP A 80 -11.48 2.93 -18.46
CA ASP A 80 -12.57 1.98 -18.18
C ASP A 80 -13.09 1.19 -19.40
N ASP A 81 -12.38 1.25 -20.53
CA ASP A 81 -12.78 0.59 -21.77
C ASP A 81 -12.69 -0.94 -21.66
N LYS A 82 -13.67 -1.63 -22.23
CA LYS A 82 -13.64 -3.09 -22.34
C LYS A 82 -12.94 -3.55 -23.62
N PRO A 83 -12.32 -4.75 -23.61
CA PRO A 83 -12.16 -5.66 -22.47
C PRO A 83 -10.85 -5.44 -21.68
N SER A 84 -10.02 -4.46 -22.06
CA SER A 84 -8.61 -4.37 -21.71
C SER A 84 -8.25 -3.20 -20.78
N ALA A 85 -9.23 -2.39 -20.35
CA ALA A 85 -9.00 -1.13 -19.62
C ALA A 85 -7.99 -0.24 -20.35
N GLY A 86 -8.10 -0.17 -21.68
CA GLY A 86 -7.21 0.63 -22.54
C GLY A 86 -5.81 0.04 -22.75
N SER A 87 -5.49 -1.12 -22.16
CA SER A 87 -4.16 -1.76 -22.31
C SER A 87 -3.92 -2.32 -23.72
N SER A 88 -4.98 -2.52 -24.50
CA SER A 88 -4.93 -2.93 -25.90
C SER A 88 -6.18 -2.46 -26.63
N LYS A 89 -6.02 -2.02 -27.89
CA LYS A 89 -7.15 -1.57 -28.72
C LYS A 89 -7.97 -2.73 -29.28
N ASP A 90 -7.29 -3.78 -29.77
CA ASP A 90 -7.91 -4.82 -30.59
C ASP A 90 -7.67 -6.25 -30.07
N ALA A 91 -6.97 -6.41 -28.93
CA ALA A 91 -6.60 -7.73 -28.42
C ALA A 91 -7.22 -8.03 -27.05
N LYS A 92 -7.57 -9.31 -26.87
CA LYS A 92 -7.87 -9.87 -25.56
C LYS A 92 -6.60 -9.90 -24.71
N PRO A 93 -6.61 -9.39 -23.47
CA PRO A 93 -5.50 -9.54 -22.54
C PRO A 93 -5.02 -10.98 -22.37
N TRP A 94 -3.70 -11.16 -22.23
CA TRP A 94 -3.09 -12.49 -22.00
C TRP A 94 -3.49 -13.11 -20.65
N ILE A 95 -3.81 -12.24 -19.68
CA ILE A 95 -4.40 -12.57 -18.38
C ILE A 95 -5.60 -11.63 -18.17
N ASP A 96 -6.66 -12.15 -17.56
CA ASP A 96 -7.87 -11.37 -17.30
C ASP A 96 -7.56 -10.12 -16.47
N MET A 97 -8.28 -9.03 -16.74
CA MET A 97 -8.21 -7.79 -15.97
C MET A 97 -8.76 -8.00 -14.55
N THR A 98 -8.36 -7.13 -13.62
CA THR A 98 -9.06 -6.99 -12.33
C THR A 98 -10.24 -6.06 -12.51
N GLU A 99 -11.43 -6.43 -12.05
CA GLU A 99 -12.66 -5.65 -12.30
C GLU A 99 -12.65 -4.23 -11.68
N SER A 100 -11.72 -3.95 -10.76
CA SER A 100 -11.56 -2.67 -10.08
C SER A 100 -11.35 -1.48 -11.01
N PHE A 101 -10.90 -1.69 -12.26
CA PHE A 101 -10.78 -0.60 -13.23
C PHE A 101 -12.11 0.11 -13.49
N ARG A 102 -13.24 -0.61 -13.35
CA ARG A 102 -14.60 -0.06 -13.51
C ARG A 102 -15.07 0.71 -12.28
N ASP A 103 -14.44 0.47 -11.14
CA ASP A 103 -14.74 1.15 -9.87
C ASP A 103 -13.91 2.44 -9.71
N GLY A 104 -13.33 2.94 -10.81
CA GLY A 104 -12.50 4.15 -10.81
C GLY A 104 -11.00 3.91 -10.57
N ILE A 105 -10.56 2.66 -10.38
CA ILE A 105 -9.13 2.32 -10.21
C ILE A 105 -8.47 2.18 -11.59
N ASN A 106 -8.37 3.29 -12.31
CA ASN A 106 -7.72 3.40 -13.61
C ASN A 106 -7.07 4.79 -13.77
N ALA A 107 -6.08 4.90 -14.65
CA ALA A 107 -5.29 6.12 -14.77
C ALA A 107 -6.10 7.35 -15.19
N GLU A 108 -7.06 7.21 -16.11
CA GLU A 108 -7.91 8.31 -16.56
C GLU A 108 -8.77 8.87 -15.41
N ALA A 109 -9.42 8.01 -14.63
CA ALA A 109 -10.22 8.43 -13.48
C ALA A 109 -9.34 9.09 -12.40
N GLU A 110 -8.21 8.47 -12.05
CA GLU A 110 -7.27 8.96 -11.04
C GLU A 110 -6.61 10.31 -11.42
N LEU A 111 -6.45 10.61 -12.71
CA LEU A 111 -5.94 11.89 -13.20
C LEU A 111 -6.98 13.03 -13.12
N ASN A 112 -8.27 12.68 -13.10
CA ASN A 112 -9.38 13.62 -13.05
C ASN A 112 -9.85 13.91 -11.61
N ASP A 113 -9.52 13.06 -10.64
CA ASP A 113 -9.79 13.27 -9.22
C ASP A 113 -8.54 13.80 -8.49
N LYS A 114 -8.64 14.92 -7.76
CA LYS A 114 -7.51 15.52 -7.03
C LYS A 114 -7.23 14.87 -5.68
N ASP A 115 -8.20 14.15 -5.14
CA ASP A 115 -8.09 13.41 -3.89
C ASP A 115 -7.70 11.93 -4.12
N SER A 116 -7.37 11.61 -5.38
CA SER A 116 -7.01 10.27 -5.83
C SER A 116 -5.70 9.75 -5.23
N VAL A 117 -5.53 8.42 -5.26
CA VAL A 117 -4.33 7.75 -4.75
C VAL A 117 -3.11 8.19 -5.57
N PHE A 118 -3.28 8.43 -6.87
CA PHE A 118 -2.23 8.92 -7.76
C PHE A 118 -1.72 10.30 -7.34
N PHE A 119 -2.62 11.26 -7.12
CA PHE A 119 -2.20 12.59 -6.66
C PHE A 119 -1.61 12.55 -5.24
N PHE A 120 -2.11 11.66 -4.38
CA PHE A 120 -1.51 11.43 -3.07
C PHE A 120 -0.06 10.92 -3.19
N TRP A 121 0.21 9.94 -4.05
CA TRP A 121 1.57 9.45 -4.32
C TRP A 121 2.48 10.55 -4.88
N LYS A 122 1.98 11.34 -5.83
CA LYS A 122 2.73 12.48 -6.38
C LYS A 122 3.14 13.46 -5.29
N LYS A 123 2.21 13.82 -4.39
CA LYS A 123 2.47 14.68 -3.23
C LYS A 123 3.46 14.03 -2.25
N ALA A 124 3.29 12.74 -1.94
CA ALA A 124 4.16 12.00 -1.04
C ALA A 124 5.62 11.95 -1.54
N LEU A 125 5.83 11.73 -2.84
CA LEU A 125 7.16 11.75 -3.44
C LEU A 125 7.79 13.15 -3.45
N GLN A 126 6.99 14.19 -3.67
CA GLN A 126 7.45 15.57 -3.54
C GLN A 126 7.94 15.86 -2.11
N VAL A 127 7.15 15.50 -1.11
CA VAL A 127 7.51 15.63 0.32
C VAL A 127 8.77 14.83 0.65
N ARG A 128 8.90 13.59 0.12
CA ARG A 128 10.12 12.78 0.27
C ARG A 128 11.35 13.48 -0.25
N LYS A 129 11.23 14.16 -1.40
CA LYS A 129 12.33 14.89 -2.03
C LYS A 129 12.69 16.16 -1.25
N GLU A 130 11.69 16.90 -0.78
CA GLU A 130 11.83 18.13 0.02
C GLU A 130 12.50 17.86 1.37
N HIS A 131 12.17 16.73 2.01
CA HIS A 131 12.72 16.31 3.30
C HIS A 131 13.66 15.11 3.17
N LYS A 132 14.44 15.07 2.08
CA LYS A 132 15.31 13.92 1.76
C LYS A 132 16.33 13.59 2.85
N ASP A 133 16.80 14.59 3.58
CA ASP A 133 17.79 14.42 4.64
C ASP A 133 17.29 13.47 5.74
N ILE A 134 16.03 13.62 6.16
CA ILE A 134 15.43 12.76 7.20
C ILE A 134 14.66 11.57 6.62
N LEU A 135 13.95 11.74 5.50
CA LEU A 135 13.12 10.68 4.91
C LEU A 135 13.96 9.67 4.11
N VAL A 136 14.98 10.11 3.36
CA VAL A 136 15.84 9.22 2.55
C VAL A 136 17.07 8.76 3.34
N TYR A 137 17.70 9.68 4.09
CA TYR A 137 19.00 9.44 4.74
C TYR A 137 18.97 9.40 6.27
N GLY A 138 17.80 9.58 6.89
CA GLY A 138 17.68 9.51 8.35
C GLY A 138 18.18 8.17 8.91
N HIS A 139 18.81 8.23 10.08
CA HIS A 139 19.37 7.10 10.79
C HIS A 139 18.72 6.94 12.17
N ASN A 140 19.28 6.04 12.99
CA ASN A 140 18.81 5.76 14.35
C ASN A 140 17.30 5.46 14.42
N PHE A 141 16.83 4.61 13.50
CA PHE A 141 15.44 4.14 13.51
C PHE A 141 15.14 3.43 14.84
N GLN A 142 14.10 3.87 15.54
CA GLN A 142 13.64 3.26 16.79
C GLN A 142 12.13 3.10 16.76
N PHE A 143 11.65 1.89 17.01
CA PHE A 143 10.23 1.65 17.21
C PHE A 143 9.74 2.28 18.51
N ILE A 144 8.48 2.68 18.51
CA ILE A 144 7.73 3.11 19.70
C ILE A 144 6.53 2.18 19.80
N ASP A 145 6.32 1.61 20.99
CA ASP A 145 5.21 0.67 21.26
C ASP A 145 5.13 -0.46 20.22
N LEU A 146 6.24 -1.20 20.07
CA LEU A 146 6.39 -2.24 19.03
C LEU A 146 5.32 -3.35 19.12
N ASP A 147 4.80 -3.61 20.31
CA ASP A 147 3.81 -4.66 20.56
C ASP A 147 2.37 -4.23 20.25
N ASN A 148 2.15 -2.97 19.83
CA ASN A 148 0.83 -2.47 19.47
C ASN A 148 0.31 -3.15 18.19
N ASP A 149 -0.93 -3.65 18.24
CA ASP A 149 -1.57 -4.38 17.15
C ASP A 149 -2.20 -3.47 16.09
N LYS A 150 -2.37 -2.18 16.39
CA LYS A 150 -2.98 -1.18 15.50
C LYS A 150 -2.01 -0.09 15.09
N LEU A 151 -1.14 0.36 15.99
CA LEU A 151 -0.25 1.47 15.75
C LEU A 151 1.12 1.00 15.28
N PHE A 152 1.59 1.57 14.18
CA PHE A 152 2.99 1.51 13.79
C PHE A 152 3.61 2.86 14.09
N MET A 153 4.55 2.90 15.03
CA MET A 153 5.21 4.14 15.43
C MET A 153 6.72 4.01 15.46
N PHE A 154 7.40 5.07 15.05
CA PHE A 154 8.86 5.12 15.14
C PHE A 154 9.40 6.54 15.13
N THR A 155 10.64 6.67 15.57
CA THR A 155 11.47 7.85 15.33
C THR A 155 12.65 7.55 14.44
N LYS A 156 13.14 8.59 13.77
CA LYS A 156 14.44 8.63 13.11
C LYS A 156 15.06 10.00 13.34
N ASP A 157 16.36 10.11 13.16
CA ASP A 157 17.06 11.38 13.25
C ASP A 157 18.15 11.55 12.20
N THR A 158 18.65 12.77 12.11
CA THR A 158 19.92 13.17 11.52
C THR A 158 20.68 13.97 12.57
N ASP A 159 21.89 14.42 12.27
CA ASP A 159 22.67 15.30 13.16
C ASP A 159 21.89 16.56 13.64
N ASN A 160 20.91 17.02 12.86
CA ASN A 160 20.22 18.30 13.09
C ASN A 160 18.69 18.19 13.20
N LYS A 161 18.09 17.03 12.96
CA LYS A 161 16.63 16.86 12.92
C LYS A 161 16.22 15.55 13.56
N LYS A 162 15.08 15.57 14.25
CA LYS A 162 14.41 14.36 14.73
C LYS A 162 12.99 14.31 14.17
N MET A 163 12.56 13.11 13.77
CA MET A 163 11.24 12.86 13.20
C MET A 163 10.54 11.80 14.04
N PHE A 164 9.23 12.00 14.22
CA PHE A 164 8.31 11.00 14.73
C PHE A 164 7.27 10.67 13.65
N ALA A 165 7.01 9.39 13.45
CA ALA A 165 6.00 8.87 12.53
C ALA A 165 5.03 7.97 13.29
N VAL A 166 3.74 8.12 12.99
CA VAL A 166 2.65 7.36 13.61
C VAL A 166 1.64 6.98 12.53
N PHE A 167 1.26 5.70 12.50
CA PHE A 167 0.31 5.15 11.52
C PHE A 167 -0.70 4.25 12.24
N ASN A 168 -1.97 4.42 11.92
CA ASN A 168 -3.05 3.55 12.37
C ASN A 168 -3.37 2.53 11.27
N PHE A 169 -3.09 1.27 11.53
CA PHE A 169 -3.39 0.11 10.68
C PHE A 169 -4.73 -0.55 11.05
N SER A 170 -5.67 0.24 11.57
CA SER A 170 -7.00 -0.22 11.93
C SER A 170 -8.11 0.68 11.38
N SER A 171 -9.33 0.14 11.39
CA SER A 171 -10.55 0.87 11.07
C SER A 171 -11.13 1.63 12.27
N ASP A 172 -10.45 1.62 13.42
CA ASP A 172 -10.90 2.27 14.65
C ASP A 172 -10.15 3.59 14.89
N ASN A 173 -10.77 4.54 15.59
CA ASN A 173 -10.02 5.66 16.18
C ASN A 173 -9.03 5.11 17.22
N THR A 174 -7.78 5.52 17.15
CA THR A 174 -6.72 4.99 18.02
C THR A 174 -5.88 6.11 18.62
N ASP A 175 -5.79 6.15 19.94
CA ASP A 175 -4.97 7.11 20.68
C ASP A 175 -3.50 6.71 20.66
N PHE A 176 -2.59 7.68 20.60
CA PHE A 176 -1.15 7.44 20.63
C PHE A 176 -0.43 8.38 21.60
N SER A 177 0.64 7.88 22.21
CA SER A 177 1.56 8.68 23.02
C SER A 177 2.73 9.17 22.19
N VAL A 178 3.27 10.33 22.54
CA VAL A 178 4.48 10.86 21.91
C VAL A 178 5.73 10.38 22.66
N PRO A 179 6.89 10.24 21.98
CA PRO A 179 8.11 9.71 22.62
C PRO A 179 8.73 10.63 23.67
N ASP A 180 8.46 11.94 23.59
CA ASP A 180 8.96 12.95 24.53
C ASP A 180 7.88 14.03 24.74
N GLU A 181 7.26 14.05 25.91
CA GLU A 181 6.21 15.02 26.27
C GLU A 181 6.75 16.46 26.41
N GLY A 182 8.07 16.63 26.59
CA GLY A 182 8.72 17.94 26.66
C GLY A 182 9.05 18.54 25.30
N ALA A 183 9.00 17.73 24.23
CA ALA A 183 9.30 18.16 22.88
C ALA A 183 8.11 18.82 22.19
N SER A 184 8.40 19.72 21.25
CA SER A 184 7.41 20.28 20.34
C SER A 184 7.33 19.44 19.07
N TYR A 185 6.09 19.21 18.59
CA TYR A 185 5.80 18.40 17.41
C TYR A 185 5.15 19.27 16.33
N THR A 186 5.78 19.34 15.16
CA THR A 186 5.21 20.03 13.99
C THR A 186 4.91 19.01 12.90
N MET A 187 3.63 18.78 12.64
CA MET A 187 3.20 17.91 11.54
C MET A 187 3.60 18.54 10.21
N PHE A 188 4.25 17.78 9.34
CA PHE A 188 4.62 18.25 7.99
C PHE A 188 3.99 17.40 6.89
N PHE A 189 3.49 16.20 7.20
CA PHE A 189 2.82 15.37 6.21
C PHE A 189 1.86 14.35 6.84
N GLY A 190 0.79 14.02 6.11
CA GLY A 190 -0.18 12.98 6.47
C GLY A 190 -1.19 12.75 5.36
N ASN A 191 -2.06 11.74 5.52
CA ASN A 191 -3.06 11.38 4.50
C ASN A 191 -4.47 11.92 4.75
N TYR A 192 -4.71 12.63 5.84
CA TYR A 192 -5.96 13.34 6.10
C TYR A 192 -5.75 14.84 5.88
N ALA A 193 -6.66 15.48 5.14
CA ALA A 193 -6.55 16.90 4.77
C ALA A 193 -6.73 17.85 5.97
N ASP A 194 -7.62 17.50 6.90
CA ASP A 194 -8.03 18.38 8.02
C ASP A 194 -7.21 18.18 9.30
N SER A 195 -6.17 17.34 9.28
CA SER A 195 -5.35 17.11 10.45
C SER A 195 -4.34 18.26 10.65
N ASN A 196 -4.53 19.05 11.69
CA ASN A 196 -3.51 20.00 12.18
C ASN A 196 -2.40 19.32 13.00
N GLY A 197 -2.53 18.02 13.28
CA GLY A 197 -1.57 17.22 14.03
C GLY A 197 -1.55 17.45 15.53
N GLU A 198 -2.45 18.28 16.07
CA GLU A 198 -2.52 18.59 17.51
C GLU A 198 -3.19 17.47 18.30
N SER A 199 -4.20 16.81 17.71
CA SER A 199 -4.89 15.67 18.32
C SER A 199 -3.95 14.49 18.55
N ARG A 200 -4.10 13.82 19.69
CA ARG A 200 -3.41 12.56 20.04
C ARG A 200 -4.22 11.31 19.69
N THR A 201 -5.25 11.48 18.87
CA THR A 201 -6.04 10.39 18.28
C THR A 201 -5.86 10.37 16.77
N LEU A 202 -5.56 9.19 16.23
CA LEU A 202 -5.58 8.92 14.80
C LEU A 202 -6.96 8.41 14.37
N GLN A 203 -7.46 8.96 13.26
CA GLN A 203 -8.63 8.44 12.56
C GLN A 203 -8.33 7.07 11.91
N PRO A 204 -9.36 6.33 11.46
CA PRO A 204 -9.19 5.06 10.75
C PRO A 204 -8.21 5.22 9.59
N TRP A 205 -7.19 4.37 9.50
CA TRP A 205 -6.19 4.43 8.43
C TRP A 205 -5.43 5.77 8.31
N GLU A 206 -5.35 6.57 9.36
CA GLU A 206 -4.59 7.81 9.37
C GLU A 206 -3.10 7.55 9.65
N GLY A 207 -2.23 8.29 8.98
CA GLY A 207 -0.79 8.32 9.23
C GLY A 207 -0.25 9.74 9.17
N ARG A 208 0.63 10.08 10.10
CA ARG A 208 1.17 11.44 10.29
C ARG A 208 2.69 11.40 10.50
N LEU A 209 3.38 12.38 9.95
CA LEU A 209 4.81 12.61 10.11
C LEU A 209 5.04 13.97 10.78
N TYR A 210 5.88 13.97 11.80
CA TYR A 210 6.18 15.12 12.64
C TYR A 210 7.68 15.40 12.70
N TYR A 211 8.05 16.68 12.70
CA TYR A 211 9.34 17.10 13.24
C TYR A 211 9.25 17.24 14.76
N MET A 212 10.30 16.80 15.45
CA MET A 212 10.48 16.97 16.88
C MET A 212 11.57 18.03 17.14
N LYS A 213 11.30 18.96 18.06
CA LYS A 213 12.29 19.93 18.56
C LYS A 213 12.22 20.05 20.07
#